data_AF-A0A3M1MCE9-F1
#
_entry.id   AF-A0A3M1MCE9-F1
#
_cell.length_a   1.000
_cell.length_b   1.000
_cell.length_c   1.000
_cell.angle_alpha   90.00
_cell.angle_beta   90.00
_cell.angle_gamma   90.00
#
_symmetry.space_group_name_H-M   'P 1'
#
loop_
_entity.id
_entity.type
_entity.pdbx_description
1 polymer ?
#
loop_
_entity_poly.entity_id
_entity_poly.type
_entity_poly.pdbx_seq_one_letter_code
_entity_poly.pdbx_strand_id
1 'polypeptide(L)'
;MSRPRLLFWALVLATGAVYLAMVLWSLPRITEATGGLMPFDLRPTGYSLAEARAFLAALDPATTRFYLDVQHSLDLIFPALLGATLILAFIALAPARLKLPLALIVTVETLSD
;
A
#
# COMPACT_ATOMS: atom_id res chain seq x y z
N MET A 1 -10.43 26.41 -3.23
CA MET A 1 -10.11 25.17 -3.99
C MET A 1 -11.40 24.53 -4.49
N SER A 2 -11.39 23.90 -5.67
CA SER A 2 -12.55 23.12 -6.12
C SER A 2 -12.74 21.87 -5.25
N ARG A 3 -13.98 21.39 -5.11
CA ARG A 3 -14.31 20.20 -4.29
C ARG A 3 -13.44 18.97 -4.64
N PRO A 4 -13.20 18.61 -5.92
CA PRO A 4 -12.35 17.47 -6.27
C PRO A 4 -10.89 17.64 -5.83
N ARG A 5 -10.36 18.87 -5.85
CA ARG A 5 -8.99 19.15 -5.39
C ARG A 5 -8.87 19.04 -3.87
N LEU A 6 -9.89 19.47 -3.14
CA LEU A 6 -9.92 19.30 -1.68
C LEU A 6 -9.95 17.82 -1.30
N LEU A 7 -10.82 17.03 -1.93
CA LEU A 7 -10.91 15.58 -1.71
C LEU A 7 -9.60 14.87 -2.08
N PHE A 8 -8.98 15.26 -3.19
CA PHE A 8 -7.66 14.74 -3.58
C PHE A 8 -6.62 14.95 -2.46
N TRP A 9 -6.47 16.18 -1.97
CA TRP A 9 -5.48 16.45 -0.91
C TRP A 9 -5.83 15.76 0.41
N ALA A 10 -7.11 15.62 0.74
CA ALA A 10 -7.53 14.83 1.90
C ALA A 10 -7.13 13.36 1.76
N LEU A 11 -7.33 12.75 0.58
CA LEU A 11 -6.89 11.38 0.31
C LEU A 11 -5.37 11.23 0.30
N VAL A 12 -4.63 12.21 -0.22
CA VAL A 12 -3.16 12.20 -0.15
C VAL A 12 -2.69 12.18 1.29
N LEU A 13 -3.27 13.01 2.15
CA LEU A 13 -2.92 13.04 3.57
C LEU A 13 -3.29 11.73 4.28
N ALA A 14 -4.48 11.17 4.01
CA ALA A 14 -4.88 9.89 4.58
C ALA A 14 -3.98 8.73 4.13
N THR A 15 -3.72 8.64 2.82
CA THR A 15 -2.82 7.61 2.24
C THR A 15 -1.41 7.73 2.81
N GLY A 16 -0.89 8.96 2.87
CA GLY A 16 0.42 9.24 3.46
C GLY A 16 0.49 8.88 4.94
N ALA A 17 -0.55 9.19 5.72
CA ALA A 17 -0.61 8.83 7.14
C ALA A 17 -0.60 7.30 7.36
N VAL A 18 -1.37 6.55 6.57
CA VAL A 18 -1.38 5.08 6.62
C VAL A 18 -0.02 4.52 6.21
N TYR A 19 0.58 5.04 5.15
CA TYR A 19 1.92 4.66 4.71
C TYR A 19 2.98 4.92 5.79
N LEU A 20 2.95 6.10 6.41
CA LEU A 20 3.86 6.45 7.50
C LEU A 20 3.64 5.58 8.74
N ALA A 21 2.39 5.24 9.06
CA ALA A 21 2.10 4.29 10.14
C ALA A 21 2.73 2.90 9.86
N MET A 22 2.72 2.45 8.60
CA MET A 22 3.39 1.21 8.22
C MET A 22 4.90 1.30 8.39
N VAL A 23 5.53 2.31 7.78
CA VAL A 23 6.99 2.42 7.69
C VAL A 23 7.64 2.84 9.01
N LEU A 24 6.97 3.66 9.82
CA LEU A 24 7.53 4.22 11.06
C LEU A 24 7.10 3.46 12.31
N TRP A 25 6.10 2.57 12.24
CA TRP A 25 5.58 1.88 13.42
C TRP A 25 5.37 0.38 13.23
N SER A 26 4.42 -0.05 12.39
CA SER A 26 4.04 -1.48 12.37
C SER A 26 5.15 -2.37 11.83
N LEU A 27 5.77 -2.01 10.71
CA LEU A 27 6.88 -2.78 10.12
C LEU A 27 8.14 -2.77 10.99
N PRO A 28 8.59 -1.62 11.55
CA PRO A 28 9.68 -1.62 12.53
C PRO A 28 9.41 -2.50 13.74
N ARG A 29 8.20 -2.46 14.30
CA ARG A 29 7.83 -3.31 15.44
C ARG A 29 7.92 -4.79 15.13
N ILE A 30 7.48 -5.22 13.94
CA ILE A 30 7.60 -6.63 13.52
C ILE A 30 9.08 -6.98 13.33
N THR A 31 9.85 -6.11 12.70
CA THR A 31 11.28 -6.31 12.43
C THR A 31 12.08 -6.43 13.73
N GLU A 32 11.80 -5.60 14.73
CA GLU A 32 12.42 -5.68 16.06
C GLU A 32 12.07 -7.00 16.75
N ALA A 33 10.80 -7.41 16.70
CA ALA A 33 10.33 -8.64 17.34
C ALA A 33 10.91 -9.91 16.70
N THR A 34 11.29 -9.87 15.41
CA THR A 34 11.94 -10.97 14.70
C THR A 34 13.47 -10.90 14.71
N GLY A 35 14.06 -10.06 15.58
CA GLY A 35 15.52 -9.95 15.71
C GLY A 35 16.20 -9.28 14.51
N GLY A 36 15.51 -8.35 13.85
CA GLY A 36 16.00 -7.61 12.68
C GLY A 36 15.67 -8.26 11.33
N LEU A 37 14.94 -9.38 11.31
CA LEU A 37 14.55 -10.02 10.07
C LEU A 37 13.44 -9.23 9.37
N MET A 38 13.69 -8.85 8.11
CA MET A 38 12.72 -8.08 7.33
C MET A 38 11.46 -8.90 7.01
N PRO A 39 10.24 -8.36 7.16
CA PRO A 39 9.01 -8.94 6.65
C PRO A 39 9.06 -9.20 5.14
N PHE A 40 8.19 -10.09 4.64
CA PHE A 40 8.17 -10.47 3.23
C PHE A 40 7.92 -9.31 2.28
N ASP A 41 7.04 -8.37 2.65
CA ASP A 41 6.66 -7.22 1.79
C ASP A 41 7.81 -6.23 1.58
N LEU A 42 8.83 -6.25 2.44
CA LEU A 42 10.03 -5.43 2.30
C LEU A 42 11.13 -6.08 1.44
N ARG A 43 10.84 -7.23 0.82
CA ARG A 43 11.80 -8.00 0.02
C ARG A 43 11.41 -8.03 -1.46
N PRO A 44 11.52 -6.90 -2.19
CA PRO A 44 11.07 -6.79 -3.59
C PRO A 44 11.86 -7.69 -4.54
N THR A 45 13.07 -8.11 -4.15
CA THR A 45 13.90 -9.06 -4.91
C THR A 45 13.61 -10.52 -4.58
N GLY A 46 12.61 -10.79 -3.74
CA GLY A 46 12.26 -12.12 -3.24
C GLY A 46 13.07 -12.55 -2.01
N TYR A 47 12.92 -13.82 -1.62
CA TYR A 47 13.60 -14.43 -0.49
C TYR A 47 13.81 -15.93 -0.72
N SER A 48 14.87 -16.48 -0.12
CA SER A 48 15.17 -17.91 -0.09
C SER A 48 14.31 -18.66 0.93
N LEU A 49 14.23 -19.98 0.76
CA LEU A 49 13.56 -20.85 1.74
C LEU A 49 14.18 -20.76 3.14
N ALA A 50 15.50 -20.58 3.23
CA ALA A 50 16.20 -20.44 4.51
C ALA A 50 15.77 -19.16 5.22
N GLU A 51 15.70 -18.04 4.50
CA GLU A 51 15.27 -16.76 5.08
C GLU A 51 13.78 -16.76 5.45
N ALA A 52 12.94 -17.45 4.68
CA ALA A 52 11.53 -17.64 5.04
C ALA A 52 11.36 -18.44 6.32
N ARG A 53 12.08 -19.56 6.46
CA ARG A 53 12.07 -20.37 7.67
C ARG A 53 12.59 -19.60 8.88
N ALA A 54 13.68 -18.83 8.70
CA ALA A 54 14.23 -18.01 9.77
C ALA A 54 13.22 -16.96 10.26
N PHE A 55 12.56 -16.25 9.33
CA PHE A 55 11.54 -15.26 9.68
C PHE A 55 10.35 -15.90 10.40
N LEU A 56 9.80 -16.98 9.86
CA LEU A 56 8.65 -17.67 10.47
C LEU A 56 8.98 -18.29 11.83
N ALA A 57 10.21 -18.80 12.02
CA ALA A 57 10.65 -19.33 13.31
C ALA A 57 10.86 -18.23 14.37
N ALA A 58 11.11 -16.99 13.96
CA ALA A 58 11.29 -15.85 14.84
C ALA A 58 9.96 -15.18 15.24
N LEU A 59 8.84 -15.52 14.60
CA LEU A 59 7.52 -14.97 14.95
C LEU A 59 6.96 -15.66 16.20
N ASP A 60 6.84 -14.89 17.28
CA ASP A 60 6.13 -15.33 18.47
C ASP A 60 4.59 -15.12 18.32
N PRO A 61 3.76 -15.69 19.22
CA PRO A 61 2.31 -15.54 19.13
C PRO A 61 1.82 -14.10 19.24
N ALA A 62 2.54 -13.22 19.95
CA ALA A 62 2.16 -11.83 20.11
C ALA A 62 2.40 -11.03 18.82
N THR A 63 3.55 -11.23 18.18
CA THR A 63 3.94 -10.62 16.91
C THR A 63 3.07 -11.13 15.78
N THR A 64 2.77 -12.43 15.77
CA THR A 64 1.84 -13.04 14.80
C THR A 64 0.46 -12.38 14.87
N ARG A 65 -0.09 -12.21 16.08
CA ARG A 65 -1.37 -11.52 16.27
C ARG A 65 -1.31 -10.06 15.83
N PHE A 66 -0.26 -9.35 16.20
CA PHE A 66 -0.05 -7.97 15.76
C PHE A 66 0.03 -7.86 14.24
N TYR A 67 0.71 -8.78 13.57
CA TYR A 67 0.78 -8.85 12.12
C TYR A 67 -0.63 -9.01 11.51
N LEU A 68 -1.39 -10.01 11.98
CA LEU A 68 -2.69 -10.34 11.43
C LEU A 68 -3.75 -9.27 11.70
N ASP A 69 -3.72 -8.62 12.85
CA ASP A 69 -4.75 -7.65 13.25
C ASP A 69 -4.41 -6.22 12.77
N VAL A 70 -3.12 -5.85 12.78
CA VAL A 70 -2.67 -4.47 12.51
C VAL A 70 -2.04 -4.36 11.14
N GLN A 71 -0.94 -5.07 10.89
CA GLN A 71 -0.18 -4.92 9.64
C GLN A 71 -1.03 -5.31 8.44
N HIS A 72 -1.71 -6.46 8.49
CA HIS A 72 -2.57 -6.94 7.42
C HIS A 72 -3.76 -5.98 7.16
N SER A 73 -4.34 -5.39 8.21
CA SER A 73 -5.37 -4.35 8.04
C SER A 73 -4.83 -3.10 7.33
N LEU A 74 -3.61 -2.67 7.66
CA LEU A 74 -2.96 -1.55 6.98
C LEU A 74 -2.65 -1.88 5.52
N ASP A 75 -2.17 -3.08 5.24
CA ASP A 75 -1.88 -3.58 3.88
C ASP A 75 -3.15 -3.73 3.02
N LEU A 76 -4.32 -3.91 3.65
CA LEU A 76 -5.62 -3.86 2.95
C LEU A 76 -6.06 -2.41 2.67
N ILE A 77 -5.93 -1.52 3.65
CA ILE A 77 -6.39 -0.13 3.56
C ILE A 77 -5.53 0.69 2.60
N PHE A 78 -4.21 0.50 2.63
CA PHE A 78 -3.27 1.33 1.87
C PHE A 78 -3.50 1.26 0.35
N PRO A 79 -3.58 0.09 -0.31
CA PRO A 79 -3.84 0.01 -1.75
C PRO A 79 -5.18 0.62 -2.15
N ALA A 80 -6.22 0.48 -1.31
CA ALA A 80 -7.53 1.07 -1.56
C ALA A 80 -7.48 2.61 -1.54
N LEU A 81 -6.82 3.20 -0.54
CA LEU A 81 -6.61 4.64 -0.44
C LEU A 81 -5.72 5.18 -1.56
N LEU A 82 -4.65 4.46 -1.90
CA LEU A 82 -3.76 4.81 -2.99
C LEU A 82 -4.50 4.79 -4.34
N GLY A 83 -5.29 3.75 -4.61
CA GLY A 83 -6.12 3.66 -5.81
C GLY A 83 -7.10 4.84 -5.92
N ALA A 84 -7.83 5.13 -4.83
CA ALA A 84 -8.73 6.29 -4.78
C ALA A 84 -8.00 7.63 -4.99
N THR A 85 -6.79 7.76 -4.42
CA THR A 85 -5.93 8.94 -4.59
C THR A 85 -5.54 9.12 -6.05
N LEU A 86 -5.12 8.05 -6.74
CA LEU A 86 -4.72 8.09 -8.15
C LEU A 86 -5.91 8.42 -9.07
N ILE A 87 -7.10 7.84 -8.79
CA ILE A 87 -8.33 8.17 -9.53
C ILE A 87 -8.66 9.66 -9.38
N LEU A 88 -8.65 10.20 -8.15
CA LEU A 88 -8.90 11.62 -7.94
C LEU A 88 -7.81 12.52 -8.51
N ALA A 89 -6.54 12.08 -8.49
CA ALA A 89 -5.45 12.81 -9.14
C ALA A 89 -5.74 12.96 -10.65
N PHE A 90 -6.15 11.88 -11.29
CA PHE A 90 -6.51 11.89 -12.70
C PHE A 90 -7.70 12.83 -12.97
N ILE A 91 -8.76 12.78 -12.18
CA ILE A 91 -9.94 13.65 -12.35
C ILE A 91 -9.59 15.12 -12.09
N ALA A 92 -8.93 15.42 -10.97
CA ALA A 92 -8.75 16.78 -10.46
C ALA A 92 -7.53 17.52 -11.02
N LEU A 93 -6.50 16.80 -11.46
CA LEU A 93 -5.20 17.37 -11.87
C LEU A 93 -4.81 17.07 -13.31
N ALA A 94 -5.24 15.95 -13.91
CA ALA A 94 -4.77 15.60 -15.25
C ALA A 94 -5.26 16.60 -16.32
N PRO A 95 -4.38 17.02 -17.25
CA PRO A 95 -4.76 17.87 -18.36
C PRO A 95 -5.65 17.12 -19.36
N ALA A 96 -6.57 17.83 -20.02
CA ALA A 96 -7.55 17.23 -20.94
C ALA A 96 -6.92 16.32 -22.02
N ARG A 97 -5.74 16.69 -22.51
CA ARG A 97 -4.97 15.91 -23.52
C ARG A 97 -4.58 14.49 -23.07
N LEU A 98 -4.45 14.24 -21.77
CA LEU A 98 -4.13 12.93 -21.22
C LEU A 98 -5.37 12.12 -20.86
N LYS A 99 -6.51 12.78 -20.62
CA LYS A 99 -7.73 12.12 -20.15
C LYS A 99 -8.38 11.23 -21.21
N LEU A 100 -8.45 11.72 -22.45
CA LEU A 100 -9.06 11.01 -23.58
C LEU A 100 -8.33 9.71 -23.96
N PRO A 101 -7.00 9.72 -24.21
CA PRO A 101 -6.29 8.50 -24.60
C PRO A 101 -6.25 7.45 -23.48
N LEU A 102 -6.11 7.86 -22.21
CA LEU A 102 -6.13 6.90 -21.09
C LEU A 102 -7.50 6.25 -20.92
N ALA A 103 -8.59 7.02 -21.04
CA ALA A 103 -9.94 6.48 -20.96
C ALA A 103 -10.21 5.49 -22.11
N LEU A 104 -9.68 5.76 -23.30
CA LEU A 104 -9.80 4.86 -24.46
C LEU A 104 -9.06 3.54 -24.23
N ILE A 105 -7.82 3.58 -23.72
CA ILE A 105 -7.02 2.37 -23.42
C ILE A 105 -7.75 1.48 -22.43
N VAL A 106 -8.21 2.06 -21.31
CA VAL A 106 -8.97 1.31 -20.29
C VAL A 106 -10.23 0.68 -20.89
N THR A 107 -10.97 1.42 -21.73
CA THR A 107 -12.19 0.91 -22.36
C THR A 107 -11.89 -0.25 -23.31
N VAL A 108 -10.84 -0.15 -24.14
CA VAL A 108 -10.43 -1.23 -25.05
C VAL A 108 -10.02 -2.46 -24.27
N GLU A 109 -9.24 -2.30 -23.21
CA GLU A 109 -8.79 -3.41 -22.36
C GLU A 109 -9.98 -4.12 -21.69
N THR A 110 -10.95 -3.37 -21.15
CA THR A 110 -12.19 -3.95 -20.58
C THR A 110 -13.14 -4.61 -21.60
N LEU A 111 -12.99 -4.31 -22.88
CA LEU A 111 -13.77 -4.92 -23.97
C LEU A 111 -13.06 -6.11 -24.61
N SER A 112 -11.77 -6.30 -24.30
CA SER A 112 -10.97 -7.44 -24.75
C SER A 112 -10.95 -8.63 -23.78
N ASP A 113 -11.54 -8.46 -22.59
CA ASP A 113 -11.85 -9.51 -21.62
C ASP A 113 -13.30 -10.04 -21.77
#